data_AF-A0A536KXV2-F1
#
_entry.id   AF-A0A536KXV2-F1
#
_cell.length_a   1.000
_cell.length_b   1.000
_cell.length_c   1.000
_cell.angle_alpha   90.00
_cell.angle_beta   90.00
_cell.angle_gamma   90.00
#
_symmetry.space_group_name_H-M   'P 1'
#
loop_
_entity.id
_entity.type
_entity.pdbx_description
1 polymer ?
#
loop_
_entity_poly.entity_id
_entity_poly.type
_entity_poly.pdbx_seq_one_letter_code
_entity_poly.pdbx_strand_id
1 'polypeptide(L)'
;MMPSRGEEPQEAQARQIRERKYFDRWDLAAVLALTIVAFVLRFFSPTLPDFFVHPFQGPWITDCVKSTPIDPQGDLGTLCGLAYPFNRGAPDANGQFSPPNGQVFDEVYFPVDAYDDVKGIEQCQRTTANCRYNYFDPEPPLAKEIIAAGEWGYGWYRATFQSARGDYIDLGFNTFGWRIAACIFGVLCIPMMYLLARRLWPNRLFAIAAATLVC
;
A
#
# COMPACT_ATOMS: atom_id res chain seq x y z
N MET A 1 23.24 57.67 19.93
CA MET A 1 23.56 56.24 19.82
C MET A 1 23.03 55.78 18.47
N MET A 2 23.90 55.71 17.46
CA MET A 2 23.49 55.29 16.11
C MET A 2 23.25 53.76 16.11
N PRO A 3 22.23 53.26 15.40
CA PRO A 3 22.06 51.82 15.24
C PRO A 3 23.26 51.26 14.46
N SER A 4 23.73 50.10 14.90
CA SER A 4 24.81 49.35 14.28
C SER A 4 24.38 48.93 12.86
N ARG A 5 25.11 49.38 11.84
CA ARG A 5 24.92 48.99 10.41
C ARG A 5 25.08 47.48 10.12
N GLY A 6 25.31 46.65 11.15
CA GLY A 6 25.50 45.20 11.04
C GLY A 6 24.24 44.34 11.26
N GLU A 7 23.14 44.90 11.77
CA GLU A 7 21.93 44.12 12.13
C GLU A 7 20.95 43.95 10.93
N GLU A 8 20.89 44.90 10.01
CA GLU A 8 19.98 44.86 8.85
C GLU A 8 20.14 43.65 7.91
N PRO A 9 21.36 43.18 7.55
CA PRO A 9 21.50 42.03 6.65
C PRO A 9 21.08 40.70 7.32
N GLN A 10 21.33 40.54 8.61
CA GLN A 10 20.97 39.32 9.35
C GLN A 10 19.46 39.23 9.59
N GLU A 11 18.81 40.34 9.93
CA GLU A 11 17.35 40.39 10.06
C GLU A 11 16.62 40.21 8.72
N ALA A 12 17.17 40.76 7.63
CA ALA A 12 16.63 40.56 6.29
C ALA A 12 16.74 39.10 5.85
N GLN A 13 17.87 38.44 6.15
CA GLN A 13 18.09 37.03 5.84
C GLN A 13 17.20 36.12 6.70
N ALA A 14 17.03 36.43 8.00
CA ALA A 14 16.11 35.74 8.90
C ALA A 14 14.64 35.91 8.48
N ARG A 15 14.24 37.11 8.01
CA ARG A 15 12.92 37.35 7.41
C ARG A 15 12.74 36.58 6.11
N GLN A 16 13.74 36.54 5.23
CA GLN A 16 13.70 35.74 4.00
C GLN A 16 13.55 34.23 4.26
N ILE A 17 14.20 33.72 5.31
CA ILE A 17 14.05 32.34 5.77
C ILE A 17 12.64 32.11 6.32
N ARG A 18 12.06 33.10 7.02
CA ARG A 18 10.71 33.04 7.58
C ARG A 18 9.59 33.22 6.53
N GLU A 19 9.86 33.96 5.46
CA GLU A 19 8.94 34.25 4.35
C GLU A 19 9.05 33.25 3.19
N ARG A 20 10.03 32.34 3.22
CA ARG A 20 10.13 31.27 2.23
C ARG A 20 8.87 30.42 2.31
N LYS A 21 7.93 30.68 1.40
CA LYS A 21 6.67 29.95 1.30
C LYS A 21 6.99 28.52 0.92
N TYR A 22 7.00 27.68 1.94
CA TYR A 22 7.43 26.30 1.84
C TYR A 22 6.50 25.46 0.96
N PHE A 23 5.21 25.76 1.07
CA PHE A 23 4.13 25.10 0.39
C PHE A 23 3.21 26.16 -0.21
N ASP A 24 3.00 26.10 -1.52
CA ASP A 24 2.06 26.95 -2.23
C ASP A 24 1.02 26.15 -3.03
N ARG A 25 0.21 26.85 -3.84
CA ARG A 25 -0.82 26.23 -4.67
C ARG A 25 -0.26 25.22 -5.68
N TRP A 26 0.98 25.42 -6.14
CA TRP A 26 1.64 24.52 -7.07
C TRP A 26 2.15 23.28 -6.37
N ASP A 27 2.68 23.44 -5.15
CA ASP A 27 3.05 22.30 -4.31
C ASP A 27 1.83 21.44 -3.98
N LEU A 28 0.67 22.06 -3.71
CA LEU A 28 -0.60 21.35 -3.52
C LEU A 28 -1.02 20.58 -4.77
N ALA A 29 -1.00 21.24 -5.94
CA ALA A 29 -1.34 20.61 -7.20
C ALA A 29 -0.41 19.41 -7.51
N ALA A 30 0.89 19.56 -7.27
CA ALA A 30 1.86 18.49 -7.44
C ALA A 30 1.61 17.32 -6.50
N VAL A 31 1.38 17.59 -5.20
CA VAL A 31 1.05 16.56 -4.21
C VAL A 31 -0.20 15.79 -4.60
N LEU A 32 -1.28 16.47 -5.00
CA LEU A 32 -2.51 15.81 -5.43
C LEU A 32 -2.31 14.99 -6.70
N ALA A 33 -1.67 15.56 -7.73
CA ALA A 33 -1.42 14.86 -8.99
C ALA A 33 -0.55 13.61 -8.78
N LEU A 34 0.54 13.72 -8.03
CA LEU A 34 1.42 12.60 -7.72
C LEU A 34 0.72 11.53 -6.90
N THR A 35 -0.14 11.92 -5.94
CA THR A 35 -0.91 10.96 -5.13
C THR A 35 -1.92 10.20 -6.00
N ILE A 36 -2.61 10.88 -6.92
CA ILE A 36 -3.56 10.24 -7.83
C ILE A 36 -2.85 9.27 -8.77
N VAL A 37 -1.73 9.68 -9.37
CA VAL A 37 -0.93 8.83 -10.25
C VAL A 37 -0.40 7.61 -9.48
N ALA A 38 0.16 7.82 -8.29
CA ALA A 38 0.63 6.74 -7.43
C ALA A 38 -0.48 5.76 -7.04
N PHE A 39 -1.67 6.28 -6.74
CA PHE A 39 -2.84 5.44 -6.45
C PHE A 39 -3.19 4.56 -7.64
N VAL A 40 -3.32 5.13 -8.84
CA VAL A 40 -3.64 4.35 -10.04
C VAL A 40 -2.57 3.28 -10.29
N LEU A 41 -1.29 3.67 -10.29
CA LEU A 41 -0.20 2.73 -10.57
C LEU A 41 -0.14 1.58 -9.55
N ARG A 42 -0.37 1.86 -8.25
CA ARG A 42 -0.26 0.85 -7.18
C ARG A 42 -1.51 0.02 -7.03
N PHE A 43 -2.68 0.62 -7.17
CA PHE A 43 -3.97 -0.07 -7.03
C PHE A 43 -4.20 -1.08 -8.16
N PHE A 44 -3.82 -0.70 -9.38
CA PHE A 44 -3.91 -1.58 -10.56
C PHE A 44 -2.59 -2.33 -10.85
N SER A 45 -1.59 -2.25 -9.96
CA SER A 45 -0.34 -2.99 -10.10
C SER A 45 -0.59 -4.51 -10.05
N PRO A 46 -0.01 -5.31 -10.96
CA PRO A 46 1.08 -4.96 -11.87
C PRO A 46 0.59 -4.33 -13.18
N THR A 47 0.92 -3.05 -13.39
CA THR A 47 0.79 -2.40 -14.71
C THR A 47 2.15 -2.48 -15.39
N LEU A 48 2.30 -3.37 -16.37
CA LEU A 48 3.57 -3.55 -17.08
C LEU A 48 3.49 -2.97 -18.49
N PRO A 49 4.50 -2.20 -18.93
CA PRO A 49 4.65 -1.86 -20.33
C PRO A 49 4.92 -3.14 -21.13
N ASP A 50 3.92 -3.59 -21.89
CA ASP A 50 4.00 -4.84 -22.68
C ASP A 50 4.83 -4.67 -23.96
N PHE A 51 5.24 -3.44 -24.31
CA PHE A 51 5.93 -3.15 -25.57
C PHE A 51 7.29 -3.84 -25.70
N PHE A 52 7.99 -4.10 -24.59
CA PHE A 52 9.28 -4.79 -24.60
C PHE A 52 9.12 -6.31 -24.76
N VAL A 53 7.98 -6.86 -24.34
CA VAL A 53 7.73 -8.32 -24.31
C VAL A 53 6.96 -8.76 -25.56
N HIS A 54 6.00 -7.95 -26.01
CA HIS A 54 5.19 -8.20 -27.21
C HIS A 54 5.13 -6.96 -28.12
N PRO A 55 6.25 -6.58 -28.78
CA PRO A 55 6.23 -5.46 -29.71
C PRO A 55 5.20 -5.74 -30.82
N PHE A 56 4.19 -4.87 -30.92
CA PHE A 56 3.11 -4.90 -31.92
C PHE A 56 2.13 -6.10 -31.84
N GLN A 57 2.17 -6.92 -30.79
CA GLN A 57 1.32 -8.12 -30.65
C GLN A 57 0.36 -8.09 -29.45
N GLY A 58 0.35 -6.99 -28.67
CA GLY A 58 -0.51 -6.79 -27.50
C GLY A 58 -0.89 -5.33 -27.28
N PRO A 59 -1.77 -5.04 -26.30
CA PRO A 59 -2.02 -3.67 -25.85
C PRO A 59 -0.71 -3.07 -25.30
N TRP A 60 -0.49 -1.76 -25.51
CA TRP A 60 0.77 -1.09 -25.16
C TRP A 60 1.06 -1.10 -23.65
N ILE A 61 0.01 -1.22 -22.85
CA ILE A 61 0.02 -1.38 -21.40
C ILE A 61 -0.84 -2.61 -21.11
N THR A 62 -0.30 -3.56 -20.34
CA THR A 62 -1.07 -4.68 -19.83
C THR A 62 -1.17 -4.55 -18.31
N ASP A 63 -2.39 -4.57 -17.80
CA ASP A 63 -2.63 -4.63 -16.36
C ASP A 63 -2.56 -6.07 -15.85
N CYS A 64 -2.30 -7.05 -16.71
CA CYS A 64 -2.27 -8.47 -16.37
C CYS A 64 -1.09 -9.13 -17.10
N VAL A 65 -0.07 -9.55 -16.36
CA VAL A 65 1.09 -10.24 -16.95
C VAL A 65 0.64 -11.62 -17.40
N LYS A 66 0.52 -11.88 -18.71
CA LYS A 66 0.24 -13.23 -19.25
C LYS A 66 1.37 -14.24 -18.99
N SER A 67 2.51 -13.80 -18.46
CA SER A 67 3.79 -14.53 -18.48
C SER A 67 4.36 -14.89 -17.10
N THR A 68 3.67 -14.60 -15.99
CA THR A 68 3.96 -15.30 -14.73
C THR A 68 3.40 -16.74 -14.82
N PRO A 69 3.86 -17.71 -14.00
CA PRO A 69 3.32 -19.07 -14.02
C PRO A 69 1.86 -19.04 -13.52
N ILE A 70 0.95 -18.75 -14.43
CA ILE A 70 -0.49 -18.61 -14.20
C ILE A 70 -1.11 -20.00 -14.30
N ASP A 71 -1.91 -20.34 -13.31
CA ASP A 71 -2.84 -21.46 -13.44
C ASP A 71 -4.00 -21.03 -14.37
N PRO A 72 -4.17 -21.66 -15.55
CA PRO A 72 -5.30 -21.39 -16.43
C PRO A 72 -6.66 -21.79 -15.81
N GLN A 73 -6.69 -22.42 -14.64
CA GLN A 73 -7.89 -22.78 -13.88
C GLN A 73 -8.19 -21.84 -12.69
N GLY A 74 -7.34 -20.83 -12.43
CA GLY A 74 -7.59 -19.82 -11.41
C GLY A 74 -8.72 -18.87 -11.81
N ASP A 75 -9.41 -18.30 -10.82
CA ASP A 75 -10.51 -17.37 -11.06
C ASP A 75 -9.98 -16.12 -11.79
N LEU A 76 -10.58 -15.79 -12.94
CA LEU A 76 -10.26 -14.59 -13.69
C LEU A 76 -10.78 -13.40 -12.88
N GLY A 77 -9.98 -12.91 -11.93
CA GLY A 77 -10.24 -11.66 -11.25
C GLY A 77 -10.57 -10.59 -12.29
N THR A 78 -11.78 -10.03 -12.24
CA THR A 78 -12.34 -9.14 -13.25
C THR A 78 -11.61 -7.80 -13.40
N LEU A 79 -10.71 -7.48 -12.46
CA LEU A 79 -9.76 -6.38 -12.54
C LEU A 79 -8.41 -6.84 -11.97
N CYS A 80 -7.35 -6.63 -12.74
CA CYS A 80 -5.99 -6.83 -12.25
C CYS A 80 -5.58 -5.70 -11.30
N GLY A 81 -4.75 -6.02 -10.30
CA GLY A 81 -4.51 -5.14 -9.15
C GLY A 81 -4.43 -5.91 -7.83
N LEU A 82 -4.96 -5.30 -6.76
CA LEU A 82 -4.99 -5.89 -5.41
C LEU A 82 -5.65 -7.28 -5.33
N ALA A 83 -6.54 -7.63 -6.25
CA ALA A 83 -7.20 -8.95 -6.24
C ALA A 83 -6.39 -10.06 -6.96
N TYR A 84 -5.35 -9.72 -7.73
CA TYR A 84 -4.70 -10.65 -8.66
C TYR A 84 -3.57 -11.48 -8.01
N PRO A 85 -3.56 -12.81 -8.11
CA PRO A 85 -2.49 -13.63 -7.55
C PRO A 85 -1.22 -13.63 -8.42
N PHE A 86 -0.04 -13.57 -7.79
CA PHE A 86 1.23 -13.43 -8.52
C PHE A 86 2.01 -14.74 -8.70
N ASN A 87 1.93 -15.69 -7.77
CA ASN A 87 2.55 -17.02 -7.89
C ASN A 87 1.58 -18.12 -7.49
N ARG A 88 1.74 -19.30 -8.10
CA ARG A 88 1.10 -20.53 -7.62
C ARG A 88 1.62 -20.85 -6.21
N GLY A 89 0.72 -21.13 -5.27
CA GLY A 89 1.12 -21.67 -3.97
C GLY A 89 1.84 -23.02 -4.14
N ALA A 90 2.55 -23.49 -3.12
CA ALA A 90 3.03 -24.87 -3.13
C ALA A 90 1.84 -25.83 -2.94
N PRO A 91 1.74 -26.93 -3.70
CA PRO A 91 0.71 -27.93 -3.45
C PRO A 91 0.97 -28.62 -2.11
N ASP A 92 -0.08 -28.79 -1.31
CA ASP A 92 -0.05 -29.60 -0.10
C ASP A 92 0.11 -31.09 -0.44
N ALA A 93 0.17 -31.95 0.60
CA ALA A 93 0.26 -33.40 0.41
C ALA A 93 -0.93 -34.02 -0.36
N ASN A 94 -2.03 -33.29 -0.52
CA ASN A 94 -3.25 -33.68 -1.24
C ASN A 94 -3.30 -33.06 -2.66
N GLY A 95 -2.26 -32.35 -3.09
CA GLY A 95 -2.20 -31.67 -4.38
C GLY A 95 -3.04 -30.38 -4.46
N GLN A 96 -3.55 -29.89 -3.33
CA GLN A 96 -4.29 -28.63 -3.24
C GLN A 96 -3.32 -27.47 -3.00
N PHE A 97 -3.46 -26.40 -3.78
CA PHE A 97 -2.68 -25.19 -3.55
C PHE A 97 -3.19 -24.48 -2.30
N SER A 98 -2.28 -24.11 -1.41
CA SER A 98 -2.59 -23.33 -0.23
C SER A 98 -1.86 -21.99 -0.31
N PRO A 99 -2.55 -20.86 -0.59
CA PRO A 99 -3.99 -20.71 -0.83
C PRO A 99 -4.39 -21.10 -2.28
N PRO A 100 -5.67 -21.45 -2.53
CA PRO A 100 -6.15 -21.96 -3.82
C PRO A 100 -5.94 -21.01 -4.99
N ASN A 101 -5.90 -19.71 -4.70
CA ASN A 101 -5.79 -18.67 -5.72
C ASN A 101 -4.34 -18.27 -6.00
N GLY A 102 -3.33 -18.75 -5.25
CA GLY A 102 -1.95 -18.28 -5.36
C GLY A 102 -1.61 -17.12 -4.41
N GLN A 103 -0.31 -16.85 -4.22
CA GLN A 103 0.23 -15.91 -3.23
C GLN A 103 1.53 -15.22 -3.72
N VAL A 104 1.85 -14.06 -3.16
CA VAL A 104 3.19 -13.46 -3.17
C VAL A 104 3.99 -13.97 -1.95
N PHE A 105 5.32 -13.93 -2.02
CA PHE A 105 6.17 -14.17 -0.85
C PHE A 105 5.74 -13.27 0.33
N ASP A 106 5.67 -13.83 1.52
CA ASP A 106 5.15 -13.24 2.76
C ASP A 106 3.67 -12.82 2.79
N GLU A 107 2.90 -13.03 1.71
CA GLU A 107 1.50 -12.61 1.63
C GLU A 107 0.53 -13.51 2.40
N VAL A 108 0.99 -14.65 2.91
CA VAL A 108 0.17 -15.54 3.76
C VAL A 108 0.48 -15.32 5.23
N TYR A 109 1.74 -15.09 5.60
CA TYR A 109 2.14 -15.03 7.00
C TYR A 109 1.54 -13.82 7.72
N PHE A 110 1.84 -12.59 7.25
CA PHE A 110 1.39 -11.38 7.96
C PHE A 110 -0.13 -11.18 7.96
N PRO A 111 -0.87 -11.50 6.88
CA PRO A 111 -2.32 -11.40 6.93
C PRO A 111 -2.99 -12.47 7.81
N VAL A 112 -2.44 -13.69 7.88
CA VAL A 112 -2.94 -14.72 8.81
C VAL A 112 -2.72 -14.26 10.26
N ASP A 113 -1.53 -13.75 10.58
CA ASP A 113 -1.25 -13.22 11.92
C ASP A 113 -2.16 -12.03 12.27
N ALA A 114 -2.41 -11.13 11.31
CA ALA A 114 -3.31 -10.00 11.46
C ALA A 114 -4.78 -10.44 11.71
N TYR A 115 -5.22 -11.47 10.99
CA TYR A 115 -6.53 -12.10 11.21
C TYR A 115 -6.60 -12.77 12.59
N ASP A 116 -5.56 -13.50 12.98
CA ASP A 116 -5.45 -14.18 14.26
C ASP A 116 -5.42 -13.19 15.44
N ASP A 117 -4.81 -12.01 15.29
CA ASP A 117 -4.86 -10.93 16.29
C ASP A 117 -6.32 -10.52 16.58
N VAL A 118 -7.12 -10.31 15.53
CA VAL A 118 -8.53 -9.90 15.66
C VAL A 118 -9.38 -11.04 16.24
N LYS A 119 -9.25 -12.26 15.71
CA LYS A 119 -9.98 -13.42 16.24
C LYS A 119 -9.57 -13.79 17.65
N GLY A 120 -8.30 -13.59 17.99
CA GLY A 120 -7.78 -13.74 19.35
C GLY A 120 -8.49 -12.80 20.32
N ILE A 121 -8.66 -11.53 19.96
CA ILE A 121 -9.42 -10.57 20.78
C ILE A 121 -10.90 -10.96 20.92
N GLU A 122 -11.51 -11.46 19.84
CA GLU A 122 -12.94 -11.81 19.82
C GLU A 122 -13.27 -13.10 20.58
N GLN A 123 -12.41 -14.12 20.43
CA GLN A 123 -12.73 -15.49 20.85
C GLN A 123 -11.92 -15.95 22.05
N CYS A 124 -10.81 -15.28 22.39
CA CYS A 124 -9.94 -15.70 23.46
C CYS A 124 -10.02 -14.77 24.68
N GLN A 125 -10.39 -15.36 25.81
CA GLN A 125 -10.42 -14.68 27.10
C GLN A 125 -9.09 -14.88 27.84
N ARG A 126 -8.79 -14.03 28.82
CA ARG A 126 -7.59 -14.14 29.69
C ARG A 126 -7.40 -15.51 30.35
N THR A 127 -8.47 -16.27 30.52
CA THR A 127 -8.49 -17.62 31.13
C THR A 127 -8.37 -18.76 30.12
N THR A 128 -8.31 -18.45 28.82
CA THR A 128 -8.25 -19.44 27.75
C THR A 128 -6.83 -20.00 27.67
N ALA A 129 -6.62 -21.19 28.22
CA ALA A 129 -5.28 -21.78 28.34
C ALA A 129 -4.65 -22.17 26.99
N ASN A 130 -5.46 -22.38 25.93
CA ASN A 130 -5.01 -22.77 24.58
C ASN A 130 -5.87 -22.08 23.52
N CYS A 131 -5.69 -20.77 23.35
CA CYS A 131 -6.32 -20.05 22.26
C CYS A 131 -5.72 -20.50 20.92
N ARG A 132 -6.58 -20.91 19.98
CA ARG A 132 -6.16 -21.34 18.64
C ARG A 132 -5.45 -20.22 17.85
N TYR A 133 -5.82 -18.97 18.10
CA TYR A 133 -5.31 -17.77 17.43
C TYR A 133 -4.09 -17.17 18.12
N ASN A 134 -3.53 -17.83 19.14
CA ASN A 134 -2.24 -17.41 19.68
C ASN A 134 -1.14 -17.90 18.73
N TYR A 135 -0.33 -16.97 18.22
CA TYR A 135 0.83 -17.23 17.39
C TYR A 135 2.09 -16.59 18.01
N PHE A 136 3.25 -16.95 17.48
CA PHE A 136 4.52 -16.29 17.81
C PHE A 136 5.18 -15.86 16.51
N ASP A 137 5.48 -14.57 16.44
CA ASP A 137 6.13 -13.96 15.28
C ASP A 137 7.24 -13.01 15.76
N PRO A 138 8.43 -13.03 15.14
CA PRO A 138 9.54 -12.18 15.57
C PRO A 138 9.34 -10.69 15.28
N GLU A 139 8.45 -10.33 14.35
CA GLU A 139 8.20 -8.94 13.98
C GLU A 139 7.25 -8.23 14.95
N PRO A 140 7.47 -6.92 15.23
CA PRO A 140 6.53 -6.12 16.01
C PRO A 140 5.11 -6.10 15.39
N PRO A 141 4.05 -5.93 16.20
CA PRO A 141 2.67 -6.13 15.74
C PRO A 141 2.09 -4.99 14.91
N LEU A 142 2.66 -3.77 14.97
CA LEU A 142 2.03 -2.57 14.38
C LEU A 142 1.68 -2.72 12.90
N ALA A 143 2.57 -3.31 12.10
CA ALA A 143 2.32 -3.50 10.68
C ALA A 143 1.19 -4.49 10.43
N LYS A 144 1.06 -5.52 11.27
CA LYS A 144 0.00 -6.53 11.21
C LYS A 144 -1.34 -5.92 11.61
N GLU A 145 -1.38 -5.10 12.65
CA GLU A 145 -2.62 -4.38 13.02
C GLU A 145 -3.12 -3.45 11.91
N ILE A 146 -2.20 -2.84 11.15
CA ILE A 146 -2.55 -2.04 9.96
C ILE A 146 -3.14 -2.93 8.85
N ILE A 147 -2.61 -4.13 8.64
CA ILE A 147 -3.17 -5.11 7.71
C ILE A 147 -4.56 -5.57 8.19
N ALA A 148 -4.71 -5.88 9.49
CA ALA A 148 -5.97 -6.26 10.11
C ALA A 148 -7.06 -5.19 9.91
N ALA A 149 -6.69 -3.90 10.03
CA ALA A 149 -7.59 -2.80 9.74
C ALA A 149 -8.02 -2.76 8.26
N GLY A 150 -7.12 -3.11 7.34
CA GLY A 150 -7.41 -3.26 5.92
C GLY A 150 -8.40 -4.40 5.64
N GLU A 151 -8.17 -5.57 6.23
CA GLU A 151 -9.06 -6.73 6.14
C GLU A 151 -10.44 -6.40 6.70
N TRP A 152 -10.51 -5.98 7.96
CA TRP A 152 -11.75 -5.63 8.64
C TRP A 152 -12.52 -4.54 7.88
N GLY A 153 -11.82 -3.49 7.43
CA GLY A 153 -12.43 -2.38 6.69
C GLY A 153 -13.01 -2.82 5.35
N TYR A 154 -12.32 -3.71 4.62
CA TYR A 154 -12.86 -4.28 3.39
C TYR A 154 -14.05 -5.20 3.67
N GLY A 155 -13.99 -6.02 4.72
CA GLY A 155 -15.12 -6.85 5.13
C GLY A 155 -16.36 -6.04 5.49
N TRP A 156 -16.20 -4.93 6.21
CA TRP A 156 -17.27 -3.96 6.47
C TRP A 156 -17.87 -3.41 5.17
N TYR A 157 -17.03 -3.06 4.19
CA TYR A 157 -17.49 -2.61 2.87
C TYR A 157 -18.33 -3.70 2.17
N ARG A 158 -17.88 -4.96 2.18
CA ARG A 158 -18.63 -6.08 1.59
C ARG A 158 -19.98 -6.30 2.30
N ALA A 159 -20.00 -6.24 3.63
CA ALA A 159 -21.23 -6.38 4.38
C ALA A 159 -22.23 -5.24 4.08
N THR A 160 -21.73 -4.01 4.00
CA THR A 160 -22.55 -2.80 3.82
C THR A 160 -23.06 -2.63 2.40
N PHE A 161 -22.20 -2.82 1.40
CA PHE A 161 -22.50 -2.48 0.00
C PHE A 161 -22.75 -3.69 -0.90
N GLN A 162 -22.27 -4.88 -0.50
CA GLN A 162 -22.46 -6.12 -1.27
C GLN A 162 -23.42 -7.10 -0.59
N SER A 163 -24.05 -6.70 0.53
CA SER A 163 -24.98 -7.53 1.29
C SER A 163 -24.38 -8.87 1.76
N ALA A 164 -23.06 -8.93 1.93
CA ALA A 164 -22.39 -10.09 2.51
C ALA A 164 -22.77 -10.24 4.00
N ARG A 165 -22.81 -11.48 4.50
CA ARG A 165 -23.14 -11.78 5.90
C ARG A 165 -22.02 -12.56 6.56
N GLY A 166 -21.77 -12.24 7.83
CA GLY A 166 -20.69 -12.84 8.61
C GLY A 166 -19.96 -11.76 9.39
N ASP A 167 -18.87 -12.16 10.01
CA ASP A 167 -17.96 -11.23 10.66
C ASP A 167 -17.12 -10.48 9.63
N TYR A 168 -16.80 -9.22 9.92
CA TYR A 168 -16.08 -8.36 8.98
C TYR A 168 -14.67 -8.87 8.71
N ILE A 169 -13.95 -9.36 9.72
CA ILE A 169 -12.60 -9.89 9.47
C ILE A 169 -12.65 -11.11 8.54
N ASP A 170 -13.63 -12.00 8.68
CA ASP A 170 -13.82 -13.18 7.82
C ASP A 170 -14.16 -12.79 6.37
N LEU A 171 -15.00 -11.77 6.21
CA LEU A 171 -15.35 -11.24 4.89
C LEU A 171 -14.16 -10.51 4.23
N GLY A 172 -13.31 -9.91 5.03
CA GLY A 172 -12.12 -9.18 4.65
C GLY A 172 -10.91 -10.05 4.33
N PHE A 173 -10.86 -11.27 4.86
CA PHE A 173 -9.75 -12.20 4.78
C PHE A 173 -9.59 -12.81 3.36
N ASN A 174 -9.06 -11.99 2.46
CA ASN A 174 -8.76 -12.32 1.07
C ASN A 174 -7.66 -11.39 0.55
N THR A 175 -7.11 -11.71 -0.62
CA THR A 175 -5.99 -10.96 -1.23
C THR A 175 -6.23 -9.45 -1.35
N PHE A 176 -7.47 -9.02 -1.58
CA PHE A 176 -7.77 -7.59 -1.60
C PHE A 176 -7.63 -6.95 -0.22
N GLY A 177 -8.24 -7.55 0.81
CA GLY A 177 -8.14 -7.07 2.19
C GLY A 177 -6.70 -7.08 2.73
N TRP A 178 -5.92 -8.09 2.34
CA TRP A 178 -4.51 -8.21 2.71
C TRP A 178 -3.66 -7.06 2.15
N ARG A 179 -3.97 -6.60 0.93
CA ARG A 179 -3.14 -5.65 0.20
C ARG A 179 -3.60 -4.20 0.27
N ILE A 180 -4.87 -3.93 0.58
CA ILE A 180 -5.41 -2.56 0.54
C ILE A 180 -4.66 -1.63 1.49
N ALA A 181 -4.28 -2.11 2.68
CA ALA A 181 -3.51 -1.32 3.64
C ALA A 181 -2.11 -0.98 3.09
N ALA A 182 -1.38 -1.98 2.56
CA ALA A 182 -0.09 -1.78 1.93
C ALA A 182 -0.17 -0.80 0.74
N CYS A 183 -1.23 -0.89 -0.07
CA CYS A 183 -1.50 0.03 -1.17
C CYS A 183 -1.66 1.47 -0.68
N ILE A 184 -2.51 1.69 0.33
CA ILE A 184 -2.77 3.04 0.88
C ILE A 184 -1.49 3.64 1.46
N PHE A 185 -0.77 2.90 2.31
CA PHE A 185 0.46 3.39 2.93
C PHE A 185 1.54 3.65 1.90
N GLY A 186 1.66 2.77 0.91
CA GLY A 186 2.50 3.01 -0.25
C GLY A 186 2.15 4.35 -0.90
N VAL A 187 0.89 4.55 -1.30
CA VAL A 187 0.46 5.79 -1.98
C VAL A 187 0.79 7.02 -1.13
N LEU A 188 0.61 6.96 0.19
CA LEU A 188 0.92 8.05 1.11
C LEU A 188 2.43 8.33 1.28
N CYS A 189 3.31 7.35 1.02
CA CYS A 189 4.75 7.59 1.00
C CYS A 189 5.18 8.59 -0.08
N ILE A 190 4.44 8.70 -1.19
CA ILE A 190 4.76 9.61 -2.31
C ILE A 190 4.62 11.09 -1.95
N PRO A 191 3.46 11.57 -1.47
CA PRO A 191 3.34 12.96 -1.03
C PRO A 191 4.23 13.22 0.20
N MET A 192 4.44 12.24 1.08
CA MET A 192 5.41 12.37 2.18
C MET A 192 6.82 12.61 1.66
N MET A 193 7.26 11.86 0.63
CA MET A 193 8.57 12.05 0.02
C MET A 193 8.70 13.40 -0.69
N TYR A 194 7.65 13.83 -1.42
CA TYR A 194 7.62 15.17 -2.02
C TYR A 194 7.83 16.26 -0.95
N LEU A 195 7.06 16.18 0.14
CA LEU A 195 7.14 17.13 1.24
C LEU A 195 8.51 17.06 1.92
N LEU A 196 9.07 15.87 2.17
CA LEU A 196 10.41 15.73 2.74
C LEU A 196 11.48 16.37 1.82
N ALA A 197 11.41 16.10 0.51
CA ALA A 197 12.34 16.65 -0.46
C ALA A 197 12.26 18.19 -0.55
N ARG A 198 11.05 18.76 -0.48
CA ARG A 198 10.86 20.23 -0.35
C ARG A 198 11.51 20.77 0.93
N ARG A 199 11.55 19.99 2.02
CA ARG A 199 12.15 20.36 3.32
C ARG A 199 13.64 20.44 3.23
N LEU A 200 14.24 19.46 2.56
CA LEU A 200 15.68 19.35 2.38
C LEU A 200 16.19 20.38 1.38
N TRP A 201 15.51 20.52 0.23
CA TRP A 201 15.87 21.49 -0.80
C TRP A 201 14.63 22.23 -1.30
N PRO A 202 14.59 23.58 -1.25
CA PRO A 202 13.51 24.37 -1.81
C PRO A 202 13.45 24.38 -3.36
N ASN A 203 13.80 23.27 -4.04
CA ASN A 203 13.64 23.07 -5.47
C ASN A 203 12.50 22.09 -5.76
N ARG A 204 11.53 22.50 -6.58
CA ARG A 204 10.37 21.66 -6.95
C ARG A 204 10.73 20.50 -7.85
N LEU A 205 11.63 20.72 -8.82
CA LEU A 205 12.04 19.66 -9.74
C LEU A 205 12.70 18.51 -8.97
N PHE A 206 13.50 18.84 -7.96
CA PHE A 206 14.09 17.86 -7.06
C PHE A 206 13.01 17.07 -6.30
N ALA A 207 12.00 17.75 -5.74
CA ALA A 207 10.92 17.10 -5.02
C ALA A 207 10.03 16.21 -5.90
N ILE A 208 9.73 16.66 -7.13
CA ILE A 208 8.99 15.87 -8.11
C ILE A 208 9.80 14.63 -8.50
N ALA A 209 11.09 14.78 -8.80
CA ALA A 209 11.95 13.66 -9.15
C ALA A 209 12.05 12.64 -8.01
N ALA A 210 12.26 13.11 -6.76
CA ALA A 210 12.31 12.25 -5.59
C ALA A 210 11.00 11.47 -5.37
N ALA A 211 9.85 12.14 -5.45
CA ALA A 211 8.55 11.50 -5.31
C ALA A 211 8.26 10.50 -6.45
N THR A 212 8.66 10.83 -7.68
CA THR A 212 8.48 9.96 -8.85
C THR A 212 9.34 8.70 -8.76
N LEU A 213 10.58 8.81 -8.27
CA LEU A 213 11.50 7.68 -8.12
C LEU A 213 11.08 6.69 -7.02
N VAL A 214 10.29 7.13 -6.04
CA VAL A 214 9.74 6.26 -4.99
C VAL A 214 8.44 5.59 -5.43
N CYS A 215 7.82 6.07 -6.52
CA CYS A 215 6.54 5.60 -7.03
C CYS A 215 6.65 4.20 -7.63
#